data_AF-A0A7V8VAW8-F1
#
_entry.id   AF-A0A7V8VAW8-F1
#
_cell.length_a   1.000
_cell.length_b   1.000
_cell.length_c   1.000
_cell.angle_alpha   90.00
_cell.angle_beta   90.00
_cell.angle_gamma   90.00
#
_symmetry.space_group_name_H-M   'P 1'
#
loop_
_entity.id
_entity.type
_entity.pdbx_description
1 polymer ?
#
loop_
_entity_poly.entity_id
_entity_poly.type
_entity_poly.pdbx_seq_one_letter_code
_entity_poly.pdbx_strand_id
1 'polypeptide(L)'
;MALVLEQSFPLGRFHATRWNQNPFEDPYGEWPPSPWRLLRALAARWFQYSRETGDSDDALRNRVLSKLARQAPCFRLPENTWRGRAIHQYHPVGLEEQYKYKKVPGSAKQVLDYSFKQVGTTLVQDHYRVITRLDPVYWIWEATELDSQEERLLSQVLQRLLYFGRAESYCRFQIVDDGRTITPNCRLERIAGTGNPVLVAIPDRELNLESLLAVTDSDQLKQRRIPPGTAWYYATIPTKKPVRPVPMTRRRYPPDVRVLQFAVGGRVYPPEAHWVKLTERFREEVIRQRCFQVSDRRTTRYGELTDEERDALSLIRGLDGAGNRVDGQTTAFFALIPDAEGLATRLICWRNSPFTDDEIDAFLAATELPLAWERGSMDWQIRLVVLPFSVPPPADYWSPAQVWQSVTPFVLPAGRQRFRRNGRRRPGETPEACLRKLLVRFGLPEPLVEGVEGGSTWTTIHETPPERQRRSEERGTRMRPGYRFRLQFGQPVPGPLCVGHSCHFGLGLFRRAT
;
A
#
# COMPACT_ATOMS: atom_id res chain seq x y z
N MET A 1 -37.70 30.34 -6.67
CA MET A 1 -37.32 28.94 -6.97
C MET A 1 -36.45 28.42 -5.83
N ALA A 2 -36.53 27.14 -5.48
CA ALA A 2 -35.65 26.56 -4.46
C ALA A 2 -34.17 26.68 -4.88
N LEU A 3 -33.33 27.15 -3.97
CA LEU A 3 -31.88 27.22 -4.20
C LEU A 3 -31.26 25.85 -3.97
N VAL A 4 -30.56 25.32 -4.99
CA VAL A 4 -29.86 24.04 -4.90
C VAL A 4 -28.39 24.23 -5.24
N LEU A 5 -27.51 23.76 -4.35
CA LEU A 5 -26.07 23.70 -4.59
C LEU A 5 -25.64 22.25 -4.77
N GLU A 6 -24.82 21.99 -5.79
CA GLU A 6 -24.13 20.72 -5.96
C GLU A 6 -22.70 20.85 -5.44
N GLN A 7 -22.29 19.92 -4.58
CA GLN A 7 -20.94 19.78 -4.07
C GLN A 7 -20.34 18.45 -4.49
N SER A 8 -19.32 18.48 -5.35
CA SER A 8 -18.55 17.29 -5.75
C SER A 8 -17.21 17.23 -5.02
N PHE A 9 -16.71 16.01 -4.79
CA PHE A 9 -15.40 15.73 -4.18
C PHE A 9 -14.52 14.96 -5.17
N PRO A 10 -13.69 15.64 -5.99
CA PRO A 10 -12.92 15.00 -7.06
C PRO A 10 -11.99 13.86 -6.58
N LEU A 11 -11.46 13.96 -5.36
CA LEU A 11 -10.61 12.92 -4.77
C LEU A 11 -11.41 11.83 -4.03
N GLY A 12 -12.73 11.99 -3.89
CA GLY A 12 -13.62 11.02 -3.26
C GLY A 12 -13.51 10.97 -1.74
N ARG A 13 -13.06 12.06 -1.09
CA ARG A 13 -12.92 12.13 0.36
C ARG A 13 -13.36 13.48 0.92
N PHE A 14 -14.00 13.45 2.08
CA PHE A 14 -14.33 14.62 2.89
C PHE A 14 -13.76 14.45 4.30
N HIS A 15 -12.92 15.38 4.71
CA HIS A 15 -12.16 15.44 5.95
C HIS A 15 -12.61 16.65 6.75
N ALA A 16 -13.30 16.41 7.86
CA ALA A 16 -13.74 17.46 8.77
C ALA A 16 -14.02 16.89 10.17
N THR A 17 -13.64 17.66 11.18
CA THR A 17 -13.96 17.41 12.58
C THR A 17 -15.08 18.34 13.01
N ARG A 18 -16.03 17.82 13.78
CA ARG A 18 -17.15 18.63 14.29
C ARG A 18 -16.64 19.78 15.16
N TRP A 19 -17.45 20.84 15.25
CA TRP A 19 -17.10 22.02 16.04
C TRP A 19 -16.78 21.66 17.49
N ASN A 20 -15.66 22.20 18.00
CA ASN A 20 -15.20 22.02 19.37
C ASN A 20 -15.16 20.54 19.81
N GLN A 21 -14.78 19.64 18.89
CA GLN A 21 -14.52 18.23 19.15
C GLN A 21 -13.05 17.91 18.91
N ASN A 22 -12.47 17.12 19.80
CA ASN A 22 -11.14 16.57 19.60
C ASN A 22 -11.21 15.48 18.51
N PRO A 23 -10.35 15.51 17.47
CA PRO A 23 -10.30 14.43 16.47
C PRO A 23 -10.11 13.03 17.05
N PHE A 24 -9.50 12.89 18.23
CA PHE A 24 -9.37 11.60 18.92
C PHE A 24 -10.69 11.11 19.55
N GLU A 25 -11.59 12.03 19.89
CA GLU A 25 -12.87 11.79 20.57
C GLU A 25 -14.06 11.87 19.61
N ASP A 26 -13.82 12.26 18.35
CA ASP A 26 -14.83 12.35 17.29
C ASP A 26 -14.74 11.14 16.34
N PRO A 27 -15.18 9.93 16.74
CA PRO A 27 -15.06 8.76 15.89
C PRO A 27 -15.83 8.97 14.58
N TYR A 28 -16.94 9.70 14.58
CA TYR A 28 -17.79 9.82 13.40
C TYR A 28 -17.27 10.83 12.37
N GLY A 29 -16.45 11.80 12.81
CA GLY A 29 -16.16 13.00 12.05
C GLY A 29 -17.42 13.83 11.81
N GLU A 30 -17.31 14.85 10.96
CA GLU A 30 -18.47 15.60 10.49
C GLU A 30 -19.09 14.92 9.26
N TRP A 31 -20.36 14.49 9.35
CA TRP A 31 -21.15 14.04 8.18
C TRP A 31 -22.66 14.02 8.51
N PRO A 32 -23.54 14.65 7.72
CA PRO A 32 -23.25 15.47 6.54
C PRO A 32 -22.49 16.75 6.93
N PRO A 33 -21.95 17.50 5.94
CA PRO A 33 -21.19 18.69 6.24
C PRO A 33 -22.07 19.79 6.87
N SER A 34 -21.51 20.58 7.79
CA SER A 34 -22.24 21.60 8.55
C SER A 34 -22.62 22.83 7.70
N PRO A 35 -23.90 23.27 7.70
CA PRO A 35 -24.29 24.56 7.12
C PRO A 35 -23.55 25.76 7.73
N TRP A 36 -23.27 25.74 9.05
CA TRP A 36 -22.45 26.78 9.67
C TRP A 36 -21.04 26.86 9.07
N ARG A 37 -20.42 25.70 8.80
CA ARG A 37 -19.12 25.64 8.12
C ARG A 37 -19.19 26.20 6.70
N LEU A 38 -20.29 25.95 5.97
CA LEU A 38 -20.51 26.52 4.64
C LEU A 38 -20.61 28.06 4.72
N LEU A 39 -21.42 28.60 5.62
CA LEU A 39 -21.52 30.05 5.83
C LEU A 39 -20.15 30.68 6.12
N ARG A 40 -19.35 30.06 6.99
CA ARG A 40 -17.98 30.53 7.31
C ARG A 40 -17.06 30.48 6.09
N ALA A 41 -17.15 29.41 5.30
CA ALA A 41 -16.35 29.25 4.10
C ALA A 41 -16.70 30.31 3.05
N LEU A 42 -17.99 30.57 2.83
CA LEU A 42 -18.48 31.63 1.93
C LEU A 42 -18.02 33.01 2.39
N ALA A 43 -18.17 33.32 3.67
CA ALA A 43 -17.72 34.59 4.24
C ALA A 43 -16.20 34.79 4.12
N ALA A 44 -15.41 33.73 4.30
CA ALA A 44 -13.97 33.78 4.08
C ALA A 44 -13.60 33.97 2.60
N ARG A 45 -14.31 33.29 1.67
CA ARG A 45 -14.08 33.41 0.22
C ARG A 45 -14.52 34.74 -0.36
N TRP A 46 -15.46 35.46 0.28
CA TRP A 46 -15.79 36.83 -0.07
C TRP A 46 -14.55 37.74 -0.11
N PHE A 47 -13.68 37.69 0.91
CA PHE A 47 -12.50 38.55 0.93
C PHE A 47 -11.52 38.25 -0.21
N GLN A 48 -11.49 36.99 -0.68
CA GLN A 48 -10.73 36.66 -1.89
C GLN A 48 -11.38 37.28 -3.12
N TYR A 49 -12.69 37.08 -3.31
CA TYR A 49 -13.45 37.67 -4.42
C TYR A 49 -13.32 39.20 -4.48
N SER A 50 -13.50 39.86 -3.34
CA SER A 50 -13.37 41.32 -3.19
C SER A 50 -11.99 41.83 -3.62
N ARG A 51 -10.91 41.17 -3.17
CA ARG A 51 -9.54 41.54 -3.59
C ARG A 51 -9.28 41.34 -5.09
N GLU A 52 -9.87 40.30 -5.68
CA GLU A 52 -9.66 39.96 -7.09
C GLU A 52 -10.46 40.86 -8.05
N THR A 53 -11.63 41.34 -7.61
CA THR A 53 -12.57 42.08 -8.46
C THR A 53 -12.66 43.56 -8.15
N GLY A 54 -12.19 43.98 -6.97
CA GLY A 54 -12.40 45.33 -6.44
C GLY A 54 -13.81 45.56 -5.86
N ASP A 55 -14.68 44.54 -5.85
CA ASP A 55 -16.03 44.61 -5.29
C ASP A 55 -15.95 44.76 -3.75
N SER A 56 -16.63 45.75 -3.21
CA SER A 56 -16.67 46.04 -1.78
C SER A 56 -18.10 46.08 -1.21
N ASP A 57 -19.07 45.46 -1.90
CA ASP A 57 -20.47 45.42 -1.44
C ASP A 57 -20.67 44.38 -0.32
N ASP A 58 -20.16 44.72 0.85
CA ASP A 58 -20.31 43.94 2.08
C ASP A 58 -21.80 43.76 2.47
N ALA A 59 -22.67 44.67 2.05
CA ALA A 59 -24.11 44.56 2.31
C ALA A 59 -24.73 43.44 1.48
N LEU A 60 -24.38 43.31 0.19
CA LEU A 60 -24.81 42.20 -0.66
C LEU A 60 -24.32 40.85 -0.12
N ARG A 61 -23.05 40.74 0.29
CA ARG A 61 -22.52 39.55 0.99
C ARG A 61 -23.39 39.21 2.21
N ASN A 62 -23.66 40.19 3.07
CA ASN A 62 -24.41 39.99 4.30
C ASN A 62 -25.85 39.52 4.01
N ARG A 63 -26.50 40.06 2.98
CA ARG A 63 -27.82 39.61 2.53
C ARG A 63 -27.81 38.14 2.09
N VAL A 64 -26.87 37.74 1.24
CA VAL A 64 -26.73 36.34 0.79
C VAL A 64 -26.54 35.38 1.97
N LEU A 65 -25.58 35.67 2.86
CA LEU A 65 -25.31 34.83 4.02
C LEU A 65 -26.50 34.74 4.97
N SER A 66 -27.21 35.85 5.18
CA SER A 66 -28.40 35.89 6.03
C SER A 66 -29.55 35.09 5.44
N LYS A 67 -29.78 35.15 4.12
CA LYS A 67 -30.80 34.32 3.44
C LYS A 67 -30.51 32.83 3.61
N LEU A 68 -29.27 32.40 3.41
CA LEU A 68 -28.85 31.01 3.61
C LEU A 68 -28.99 30.55 5.07
N ALA A 69 -28.83 31.46 6.04
CA ALA A 69 -28.95 31.17 7.47
C ALA A 69 -30.41 31.08 7.98
N ARG A 70 -31.37 31.71 7.28
CA ARG A 70 -32.81 31.73 7.64
C ARG A 70 -33.52 30.40 7.42
N GLN A 71 -32.90 29.43 6.78
CA GLN A 71 -33.46 28.10 6.58
C GLN A 71 -32.36 27.05 6.66
N ALA A 72 -32.59 25.99 7.43
CA ALA A 72 -31.72 24.83 7.43
C ALA A 72 -31.86 24.09 6.07
N PRO A 73 -30.76 23.81 5.35
CA PRO A 73 -30.86 23.05 4.12
C PRO A 73 -31.23 21.59 4.40
N CYS A 74 -31.92 20.99 3.44
CA CYS A 74 -32.00 19.54 3.33
C CYS A 74 -30.88 19.04 2.40
N PHE A 75 -30.59 17.75 2.45
CA PHE A 75 -29.54 17.16 1.63
C PHE A 75 -30.07 16.04 0.75
N ARG A 76 -29.48 15.92 -0.44
CA ARG A 76 -29.36 14.62 -1.12
C ARG A 76 -27.91 14.15 -0.96
N LEU A 77 -27.71 13.25 -0.01
CA LEU A 77 -26.42 12.62 0.26
C LEU A 77 -26.17 11.47 -0.72
N PRO A 78 -24.91 11.24 -1.13
CA PRO A 78 -24.55 10.11 -1.97
C PRO A 78 -24.96 8.78 -1.33
N GLU A 79 -25.55 7.88 -2.12
CA GLU A 79 -26.10 6.62 -1.59
C GLU A 79 -25.00 5.70 -1.00
N ASN A 80 -23.80 5.82 -1.56
CA ASN A 80 -22.65 5.01 -1.22
C ASN A 80 -21.54 5.85 -0.58
N THR A 81 -21.79 6.32 0.64
CA THR A 81 -20.74 6.88 1.51
C THR A 81 -20.43 5.95 2.67
N TRP A 82 -19.17 5.91 3.08
CA TRP A 82 -18.79 5.21 4.30
C TRP A 82 -17.67 5.94 5.02
N ARG A 83 -17.54 5.66 6.31
CA ARG A 83 -16.44 6.15 7.12
C ARG A 83 -15.15 5.45 6.72
N GLY A 84 -14.11 6.22 6.40
CA GLY A 84 -12.78 5.69 6.18
C GLY A 84 -12.14 5.17 7.47
N ARG A 85 -11.12 4.31 7.36
CA ARG A 85 -10.28 3.96 8.51
C ARG A 85 -9.52 5.22 8.95
N ALA A 86 -9.60 5.57 10.24
CA ALA A 86 -8.83 6.68 10.80
C ALA A 86 -7.36 6.59 10.39
N ILE A 87 -6.81 7.71 9.92
CA ILE A 87 -5.40 7.81 9.58
C ILE A 87 -4.69 8.41 10.79
N HIS A 88 -3.66 7.70 11.26
CA HIS A 88 -2.80 8.13 12.35
C HIS A 88 -1.44 8.48 11.76
N GLN A 89 -1.04 9.75 11.89
CA GLN A 89 0.24 10.23 11.36
C GLN A 89 1.00 10.95 12.46
N TYR A 90 2.26 10.58 12.64
CA TYR A 90 3.18 11.37 13.45
C TYR A 90 3.70 12.53 12.60
N HIS A 91 3.41 13.75 13.03
CA HIS A 91 3.91 14.97 12.42
C HIS A 91 5.04 15.54 13.28
N PRO A 92 6.15 16.01 12.67
CA PRO A 92 7.21 16.67 13.42
C PRO A 92 6.70 18.04 13.92
N VAL A 93 6.86 18.32 15.22
CA VAL A 93 6.35 19.56 15.85
C VAL A 93 7.45 20.49 16.37
N GLY A 94 8.71 20.15 16.13
CA GLY A 94 9.85 20.99 16.47
C GLY A 94 11.04 20.16 16.93
N LEU A 95 12.16 20.84 17.17
CA LEU A 95 13.34 20.24 17.80
C LEU A 95 13.19 20.42 19.30
N GLU A 96 13.01 19.32 20.04
CA GLU A 96 13.00 19.36 21.49
C GLU A 96 14.42 19.14 22.02
N GLU A 97 14.88 20.06 22.87
CA GLU A 97 16.14 19.90 23.60
C GLU A 97 15.87 19.04 24.84
N GLN A 98 16.43 17.83 24.86
CA GLN A 98 16.34 16.97 26.04
C GLN A 98 17.56 17.19 26.94
N TYR A 99 17.30 17.77 28.10
CA TYR A 99 18.27 17.88 29.20
C TYR A 99 17.89 16.85 30.28
N LYS A 100 18.74 15.87 30.55
CA LYS A 100 18.56 14.97 31.70
C LYS A 100 19.78 15.02 32.60
N TYR A 101 19.56 15.27 33.89
CA TYR A 101 20.62 15.12 34.88
C TYR A 101 20.75 13.64 35.27
N LYS A 102 21.90 13.03 34.98
CA LYS A 102 22.23 11.68 35.43
C LYS A 102 23.08 11.76 36.70
N LYS A 103 22.71 10.98 37.73
CA LYS A 103 23.57 10.77 38.89
C LYS A 103 24.76 9.92 38.48
N VAL A 104 25.97 10.36 38.82
CA VAL A 104 27.16 9.55 38.63
C VAL A 104 27.11 8.39 39.64
N PRO A 105 27.23 7.13 39.22
CA PRO A 105 27.23 5.99 40.13
C PRO A 105 28.31 6.17 41.22
N GLY A 106 27.93 6.10 42.49
CA GLY A 106 28.85 6.29 43.63
C GLY A 106 29.17 7.75 43.99
N SER A 107 28.47 8.74 43.42
CA SER A 107 28.67 10.17 43.74
C SER A 107 27.33 10.90 43.94
N ALA A 108 27.33 11.90 44.83
CA ALA A 108 26.21 12.85 44.96
C ALA A 108 26.14 13.85 43.78
N LYS A 109 27.16 13.89 42.90
CA LYS A 109 27.20 14.78 41.74
C LYS A 109 26.24 14.32 40.65
N GLN A 110 25.46 15.27 40.16
CA GLN A 110 24.65 15.11 38.95
C GLN A 110 25.41 15.71 37.77
N VAL A 111 25.46 14.99 36.65
CA VAL A 111 26.05 15.47 35.40
C VAL A 111 24.92 15.69 34.40
N LEU A 112 24.97 16.83 33.72
CA LEU A 112 24.03 17.14 32.64
C LEU A 112 24.37 16.24 31.44
N ASP A 113 23.48 15.30 31.16
CA ASP A 113 23.52 14.49 29.94
C ASP A 113 22.73 15.25 28.86
N TYR A 114 23.46 16.03 28.07
CA TYR A 114 22.91 16.76 26.94
C TYR A 114 22.92 15.87 25.70
N SER A 115 21.75 15.41 25.26
CA SER A 115 21.58 14.69 24.00
C SER A 115 21.04 15.63 22.92
N PHE A 116 21.55 15.50 21.70
CA PHE A 116 21.17 16.32 20.55
C PHE A 116 19.65 16.36 20.30
N LYS A 117 19.21 17.49 19.74
CA LYS A 117 17.85 17.81 19.31
C LYS A 117 17.14 16.63 18.63
N GLN A 118 16.22 15.99 19.33
CA GLN A 118 15.30 15.04 18.71
C GLN A 118 14.11 15.80 18.13
N VAL A 119 13.64 15.36 16.97
CA VAL A 119 12.40 15.88 16.39
C VAL A 119 11.25 15.39 17.25
N GLY A 120 10.64 16.29 18.02
CA GLY A 120 9.40 16.01 18.71
C GLY A 120 8.33 15.64 17.69
N THR A 121 7.53 14.62 17.97
CA THR A 121 6.44 14.20 17.09
C THR A 121 5.11 14.30 17.81
N THR A 122 4.11 14.89 17.16
CA THR A 122 2.72 14.85 17.62
C THR A 122 1.93 13.90 16.74
N LEU A 123 1.13 13.06 17.38
CA LEU A 123 0.19 12.20 16.67
C LEU A 123 -1.02 13.02 16.22
N VAL A 124 -1.28 13.03 14.92
CA VAL A 124 -2.48 13.62 14.33
C VAL A 124 -3.40 12.48 13.90
N GLN A 125 -4.66 12.56 14.33
CA GLN A 125 -5.73 11.67 13.90
C GLN A 125 -6.61 12.37 12.87
N ASP A 126 -6.82 11.70 11.74
CA ASP A 126 -7.67 12.21 10.66
C ASP A 126 -8.83 11.26 10.37
N HIS A 127 -10.03 11.79 10.52
CA HIS A 127 -11.29 11.13 10.20
C HIS A 127 -11.85 11.69 8.91
N TYR A 128 -12.26 10.78 8.02
CA TYR A 128 -12.81 11.17 6.72
C TYR A 128 -13.95 10.25 6.28
N ARG A 129 -14.80 10.81 5.43
CA ARG A 129 -15.85 10.10 4.70
C ARG A 129 -15.33 9.79 3.30
N VAL A 130 -15.48 8.55 2.87
CA VAL A 130 -15.31 8.19 1.46
C VAL A 130 -16.61 8.47 0.73
N ILE A 131 -16.49 9.18 -0.39
CA ILE A 131 -17.60 9.63 -1.22
C ILE A 131 -17.34 9.16 -2.65
N THR A 132 -18.38 8.66 -3.31
CA THR A 132 -18.29 8.24 -4.71
C THR A 132 -18.09 9.48 -5.58
N ARG A 133 -17.06 9.52 -6.41
CA ARG A 133 -16.68 10.72 -7.20
C ARG A 133 -17.76 11.20 -8.16
N LEU A 134 -18.64 10.30 -8.59
CA LEU A 134 -19.73 10.55 -9.54
C LEU A 134 -21.07 10.85 -8.85
N ASP A 135 -21.11 10.84 -7.52
CA ASP A 135 -22.33 11.03 -6.73
C ASP A 135 -22.10 12.20 -5.76
N PRO A 136 -22.51 13.43 -6.12
CA PRO A 136 -22.25 14.63 -5.34
C PRO A 136 -23.20 14.79 -4.14
N VAL A 137 -22.86 15.68 -3.22
CA VAL A 137 -23.76 16.13 -2.16
C VAL A 137 -24.58 17.29 -2.69
N TYR A 138 -25.90 17.19 -2.68
CA TYR A 138 -26.76 18.34 -2.97
C TYR A 138 -27.24 18.99 -1.68
N TRP A 139 -27.16 20.32 -1.63
CA TRP A 139 -27.68 21.17 -0.57
C TRP A 139 -28.93 21.88 -1.09
N ILE A 140 -30.06 21.74 -0.41
CA ILE A 140 -31.37 22.12 -0.91
C ILE A 140 -32.03 23.07 0.09
N TRP A 141 -32.19 24.33 -0.30
CA TRP A 141 -33.02 25.31 0.40
C TRP A 141 -34.37 25.44 -0.30
N GLU A 142 -35.39 24.78 0.26
CA GLU A 142 -36.72 24.64 -0.36
C GLU A 142 -37.46 25.99 -0.55
N ALA A 143 -37.16 26.99 0.28
CA ALA A 143 -37.88 28.27 0.32
C ALA A 143 -36.97 29.51 0.20
N THR A 144 -35.68 29.32 -0.15
CA THR A 144 -34.73 30.43 -0.30
C THR A 144 -34.67 30.89 -1.75
N GLU A 145 -34.95 32.18 -1.97
CA GLU A 145 -34.87 32.82 -3.28
C GLU A 145 -33.80 33.91 -3.28
N LEU A 146 -32.96 33.88 -4.30
CA LEU A 146 -31.92 34.88 -4.55
C LEU A 146 -32.31 35.73 -5.76
N ASP A 147 -32.03 37.02 -5.69
CA ASP A 147 -32.07 37.88 -6.89
C ASP A 147 -30.83 37.65 -7.77
N SER A 148 -30.82 38.25 -8.97
CA SER A 148 -29.74 38.04 -9.94
C SER A 148 -28.37 38.53 -9.46
N GLN A 149 -28.30 39.54 -8.57
CA GLN A 149 -27.04 40.02 -8.02
C GLN A 149 -26.52 39.06 -6.93
N GLU A 150 -27.42 38.61 -6.05
CA GLU A 150 -27.14 37.64 -5.00
C GLU A 150 -26.69 36.28 -5.57
N GLU A 151 -27.37 35.79 -6.60
CA GLU A 151 -27.03 34.54 -7.27
C GLU A 151 -25.67 34.61 -7.97
N ARG A 152 -25.41 35.71 -8.69
CA ARG A 152 -24.11 35.96 -9.33
C ARG A 152 -23.00 36.01 -8.29
N LEU A 153 -23.22 36.71 -7.17
CA LEU A 153 -22.23 36.77 -6.10
C LEU A 153 -21.97 35.38 -5.51
N LEU A 154 -23.04 34.65 -5.16
CA LEU A 154 -22.92 33.32 -4.58
C LEU A 154 -22.14 32.38 -5.51
N SER A 155 -22.46 32.38 -6.80
CA SER A 155 -21.76 31.58 -7.81
C SER A 155 -20.26 31.91 -7.87
N GLN A 156 -19.91 33.20 -7.89
CA GLN A 156 -18.51 33.64 -7.89
C GLN A 156 -17.75 33.22 -6.63
N VAL A 157 -18.38 33.33 -5.45
CA VAL A 157 -17.76 32.94 -4.19
C VAL A 157 -17.60 31.41 -4.10
N LEU A 158 -18.58 30.64 -4.58
CA LEU A 158 -18.53 29.17 -4.62
C LEU A 158 -17.40 28.64 -5.53
N GLN A 159 -17.17 29.26 -6.68
CA GLN A 159 -16.07 28.87 -7.59
C GLN A 159 -14.67 28.96 -6.95
N ARG A 160 -14.52 29.79 -5.91
CA ARG A 160 -13.26 29.98 -5.17
C ARG A 160 -13.09 28.99 -4.02
N LEU A 161 -14.11 28.17 -3.72
CA LEU A 161 -14.09 27.19 -2.64
C LEU A 161 -13.44 25.87 -3.11
N LEU A 162 -12.11 25.84 -3.18
CA LEU A 162 -11.34 24.70 -3.70
C LEU A 162 -11.25 23.51 -2.73
N TYR A 163 -11.47 23.74 -1.44
CA TYR A 163 -11.58 22.71 -0.42
C TYR A 163 -12.67 23.09 0.59
N PHE A 164 -13.23 22.09 1.27
CA PHE A 164 -14.26 22.31 2.28
C PHE A 164 -14.05 21.43 3.50
N GLY A 165 -13.96 22.05 4.70
CA GLY A 165 -13.47 21.34 5.89
C GLY A 165 -11.97 21.53 6.02
N ARG A 166 -11.21 20.44 5.91
CA ARG A 166 -9.74 20.47 5.88
C ARG A 166 -9.20 20.52 4.44
N ALA A 167 -7.93 20.90 4.28
CA ALA A 167 -7.28 21.07 2.98
C ALA A 167 -7.21 19.79 2.13
N GLU A 168 -7.31 18.62 2.76
CA GLU A 168 -7.36 17.31 2.11
C GLU A 168 -8.71 17.07 1.37
N SER A 169 -9.73 17.88 1.67
CA SER A 169 -11.10 17.75 1.15
C SER A 169 -11.35 18.63 -0.08
N TYR A 170 -10.65 18.31 -1.17
CA TYR A 170 -10.87 18.99 -2.44
C TYR A 170 -12.33 18.91 -2.86
N CYS A 171 -12.92 20.05 -3.20
CA CYS A 171 -14.31 20.11 -3.59
C CYS A 171 -14.55 21.11 -4.73
N ARG A 172 -15.70 20.99 -5.37
CA ARG A 172 -16.24 22.00 -6.27
C ARG A 172 -17.69 22.22 -5.89
N PHE A 173 -18.10 23.48 -5.90
CA PHE A 173 -19.48 23.89 -5.71
C PHE A 173 -20.02 24.57 -6.96
N GLN A 174 -21.29 24.34 -7.26
CA GLN A 174 -22.04 25.07 -8.28
C GLN A 174 -23.50 25.22 -7.89
N ILE A 175 -24.15 26.27 -8.39
CA ILE A 175 -25.61 26.42 -8.32
C ILE A 175 -26.21 25.53 -9.42
N VAL A 176 -27.33 24.86 -9.14
CA VAL A 176 -28.03 24.02 -10.10
C VAL A 176 -29.22 24.79 -10.69
N ASP A 177 -29.20 25.04 -11.99
CA ASP A 177 -30.21 25.86 -12.69
C ASP A 177 -31.62 25.25 -12.68
N ASP A 178 -31.74 23.91 -12.70
CA ASP A 178 -33.03 23.17 -12.61
C ASP A 178 -33.03 22.15 -11.46
N GLY A 179 -32.86 22.66 -10.23
CA GLY A 179 -32.80 21.85 -9.02
C GLY A 179 -34.11 21.16 -8.62
N ARG A 180 -35.23 21.38 -9.33
CA ARG A 180 -36.56 20.84 -8.97
C ARG A 180 -36.65 19.32 -9.05
N THR A 181 -35.76 18.71 -9.83
CA THR A 181 -35.70 17.25 -10.03
C THR A 181 -34.93 16.52 -8.92
N ILE A 182 -34.26 17.25 -8.02
CA ILE A 182 -33.39 16.67 -6.99
C ILE A 182 -34.19 16.49 -5.69
N THR A 183 -34.56 15.25 -5.39
CA THR A 183 -35.29 14.93 -4.16
C THR A 183 -34.33 14.74 -2.97
N PRO A 184 -34.53 15.44 -1.83
CA PRO A 184 -33.74 15.23 -0.62
C PRO A 184 -33.92 13.82 -0.08
N ASN A 185 -32.84 13.22 0.43
CA ASN A 185 -32.85 11.93 1.12
C ASN A 185 -32.39 12.05 2.59
N CYS A 186 -32.03 13.25 3.04
CA CYS A 186 -31.62 13.52 4.40
C CYS A 186 -32.15 14.90 4.82
N ARG A 187 -32.93 14.93 5.89
CA ARG A 187 -33.47 16.17 6.49
C ARG A 187 -32.86 16.35 7.89
N LEU A 188 -32.76 17.61 8.30
CA LEU A 188 -32.19 18.00 9.60
C LEU A 188 -33.32 18.22 10.61
N GLU A 189 -33.26 17.52 11.74
CA GLU A 189 -34.27 17.60 12.81
C GLU A 189 -33.65 18.07 14.13
N ARG A 190 -34.45 18.68 15.01
CA ARG A 190 -34.00 19.11 16.35
C ARG A 190 -34.26 18.07 17.43
N ILE A 191 -34.24 16.78 17.06
CA ILE A 191 -34.48 15.67 17.97
C ILE A 191 -33.12 15.06 18.34
N ALA A 192 -32.69 15.24 19.58
CA ALA A 192 -31.45 14.67 20.06
C ALA A 192 -31.53 13.13 20.10
N GLY A 193 -30.47 12.46 19.64
CA GLY A 193 -30.30 11.00 19.76
C GLY A 193 -30.70 10.16 18.54
N THR A 194 -31.22 10.76 17.47
CA THR A 194 -31.74 10.02 16.28
C THR A 194 -30.87 10.14 15.02
N GLY A 195 -29.70 10.75 15.10
CA GLY A 195 -28.84 10.93 13.93
C GLY A 195 -27.50 11.59 14.22
N ASN A 196 -26.76 11.91 13.16
CA ASN A 196 -25.47 12.57 13.26
C ASN A 196 -25.67 14.07 13.56
N PRO A 197 -24.96 14.66 14.53
CA PRO A 197 -25.12 16.07 14.84
C PRO A 197 -24.51 16.96 13.75
N VAL A 198 -25.27 17.97 13.36
CA VAL A 198 -24.97 18.95 12.31
C VAL A 198 -25.17 20.34 12.90
N LEU A 199 -24.17 21.20 12.81
CA LEU A 199 -24.23 22.54 13.34
C LEU A 199 -24.88 23.50 12.33
N VAL A 200 -25.96 24.17 12.72
CA VAL A 200 -26.77 25.04 11.84
C VAL A 200 -27.00 26.39 12.51
N ALA A 201 -27.07 27.47 11.73
CA ALA A 201 -27.57 28.76 12.21
C ALA A 201 -29.05 28.62 12.61
N ILE A 202 -29.48 29.30 13.68
CA ILE A 202 -30.88 29.27 14.12
C ILE A 202 -31.72 30.09 13.13
N PRO A 203 -32.67 29.49 12.40
CA PRO A 203 -33.46 30.15 11.34
C PRO A 203 -34.16 31.45 11.78
N ASP A 204 -34.72 31.46 12.98
CA ASP A 204 -35.53 32.56 13.52
C ASP A 204 -34.70 33.66 14.20
N ARG A 205 -33.37 33.65 14.03
CA ARG A 205 -32.47 34.65 14.63
C ARG A 205 -31.65 35.35 13.56
N GLU A 206 -31.32 36.61 13.83
CA GLU A 206 -30.36 37.33 13.02
C GLU A 206 -28.99 36.63 13.03
N LEU A 207 -28.39 36.52 11.84
CA LEU A 207 -27.09 35.89 11.68
C LEU A 207 -26.01 36.75 12.34
N ASN A 208 -25.31 36.19 13.33
CA ASN A 208 -24.17 36.85 13.93
C ASN A 208 -22.94 36.78 13.01
N LEU A 209 -22.80 37.79 12.15
CA LEU A 209 -21.71 37.88 11.17
C LEU A 209 -20.33 38.03 11.83
N GLU A 210 -20.23 38.71 12.98
CA GLU A 210 -18.97 38.80 13.72
C GLU A 210 -18.47 37.41 14.13
N SER A 211 -19.35 36.57 14.66
CA SER A 211 -19.03 35.18 15.03
C SER A 211 -18.67 34.31 13.82
N LEU A 212 -19.22 34.63 12.65
CA LEU A 212 -18.91 33.95 11.40
C LEU A 212 -17.47 34.26 10.92
N LEU A 213 -17.06 35.52 11.08
CA LEU A 213 -15.77 36.05 10.64
C LEU A 213 -14.65 35.88 11.68
N ALA A 214 -15.00 35.69 12.95
CA ALA A 214 -14.04 35.52 14.03
C ALA A 214 -13.20 34.23 13.89
N VAL A 215 -11.92 34.31 14.22
CA VAL A 215 -11.04 33.13 14.36
C VAL A 215 -11.47 32.27 15.55
N THR A 216 -11.28 30.96 15.45
CA THR A 216 -11.78 29.99 16.46
C THR A 216 -11.23 30.25 17.87
N ASP A 217 -10.00 30.77 17.98
CA ASP A 217 -9.32 31.05 19.25
C ASP A 217 -9.67 32.43 19.85
N SER A 218 -10.53 33.22 19.19
CA SER A 218 -10.96 34.52 19.68
C SER A 218 -11.82 34.41 20.93
N ASP A 219 -11.84 35.45 21.78
CA ASP A 219 -12.66 35.51 23.00
C ASP A 219 -14.16 35.30 22.76
N GLN A 220 -14.62 35.62 21.55
CA GLN A 220 -15.99 35.41 21.12
C GLN A 220 -16.35 33.91 20.97
N LEU A 221 -15.39 33.07 20.57
CA LEU A 221 -15.62 31.65 20.23
C LEU A 221 -14.87 30.67 21.15
N LYS A 222 -13.75 31.08 21.75
CA LYS A 222 -12.93 30.25 22.64
C LYS A 222 -13.78 29.72 23.80
N GLN A 223 -13.60 28.45 24.13
CA GLN A 223 -14.32 27.73 25.19
C GLN A 223 -15.84 27.58 24.99
N ARG A 224 -16.44 28.10 23.91
CA ARG A 224 -17.86 27.88 23.62
C ARG A 224 -18.10 26.51 23.01
N ARG A 225 -19.07 25.77 23.56
CA ARG A 225 -19.51 24.47 23.03
C ARG A 225 -20.05 24.57 21.61
N ILE A 226 -20.74 25.65 21.28
CA ILE A 226 -21.21 26.01 19.94
C ILE A 226 -21.13 27.53 19.72
N PRO A 227 -20.96 28.01 18.48
CA PRO A 227 -20.97 29.44 18.16
C PRO A 227 -22.30 30.13 18.53
N PRO A 228 -22.29 31.43 18.88
CA PRO A 228 -23.51 32.21 19.12
C PRO A 228 -24.47 32.15 17.92
N GLY A 229 -25.77 32.03 18.18
CA GLY A 229 -26.79 31.99 17.13
C GLY A 229 -26.87 30.68 16.35
N THR A 230 -26.19 29.62 16.81
CA THR A 230 -26.26 28.28 16.20
C THR A 230 -26.93 27.27 17.13
N ALA A 231 -27.40 26.16 16.56
CA ALA A 231 -27.94 25.03 17.30
C ALA A 231 -27.50 23.70 16.66
N TRP A 232 -27.50 22.64 17.46
CA TRP A 232 -27.36 21.28 16.96
C TRP A 232 -28.68 20.81 16.35
N TYR A 233 -28.59 20.38 15.10
CA TYR A 233 -29.59 19.56 14.42
C TYR A 233 -29.01 18.16 14.23
N TYR A 234 -29.86 17.21 13.85
CA TYR A 234 -29.49 15.82 13.70
C TYR A 234 -29.93 15.32 12.33
N ALA A 235 -28.99 14.71 11.61
CA ALA A 235 -29.18 14.16 10.29
C ALA A 235 -29.32 12.64 10.37
N THR A 236 -30.46 12.12 9.92
CA THR A 236 -30.61 10.68 9.67
C THR A 236 -29.94 10.35 8.33
N ILE A 237 -28.88 9.54 8.38
CA ILE A 237 -28.14 9.14 7.17
C ILE A 237 -28.91 8.03 6.46
N PRO A 238 -29.12 8.12 5.12
CA PRO A 238 -29.72 7.05 4.35
C PRO A 238 -29.01 5.71 4.56
N THR A 239 -29.78 4.63 4.66
CA THR A 239 -29.23 3.28 4.72
C THR A 239 -28.50 2.94 3.43
N LYS A 240 -27.26 2.45 3.57
CA LYS A 240 -26.43 2.05 2.43
C LYS A 240 -27.09 0.89 1.69
N LYS A 241 -27.31 1.04 0.38
CA LYS A 241 -27.70 -0.09 -0.47
C LYS A 241 -26.49 -1.02 -0.65
N PRO A 242 -26.67 -2.36 -0.56
CA PRO A 242 -25.59 -3.29 -0.85
C PRO A 242 -25.15 -3.14 -2.31
N VAL A 243 -23.90 -2.73 -2.51
CA VAL A 243 -23.29 -2.63 -3.84
C VAL A 243 -22.68 -3.98 -4.17
N ARG A 244 -23.05 -4.56 -5.32
CA ARG A 244 -22.33 -5.73 -5.85
C ARG A 244 -20.88 -5.30 -6.11
N PRO A 245 -19.87 -6.02 -5.62
CA PRO A 245 -18.48 -5.69 -5.95
C PRO A 245 -18.35 -5.66 -7.47
N VAL A 246 -17.90 -4.52 -8.01
CA VAL A 246 -17.56 -4.43 -9.43
C VAL A 246 -16.45 -5.46 -9.64
N PRO A 247 -16.63 -6.44 -10.54
CA PRO A 247 -15.56 -7.40 -10.82
C PRO A 247 -14.33 -6.60 -11.22
N MET A 248 -13.19 -6.91 -10.59
CA MET A 248 -11.93 -6.26 -10.95
C MET A 248 -11.75 -6.41 -12.45
N THR A 249 -11.58 -5.30 -13.16
CA THR A 249 -11.28 -5.33 -14.59
C THR A 249 -10.01 -6.16 -14.76
N ARG A 250 -10.13 -7.34 -15.38
CA ARG A 250 -8.97 -8.20 -15.66
C ARG A 250 -7.98 -7.39 -16.46
N ARG A 251 -6.78 -7.23 -15.91
CA ARG A 251 -5.67 -6.58 -16.62
C ARG A 251 -5.28 -7.51 -17.76
N ARG A 252 -5.06 -6.97 -18.96
CA ARG A 252 -4.51 -7.74 -20.08
C ARG A 252 -3.00 -7.59 -20.08
N TYR A 253 -2.30 -8.71 -20.18
CA TYR A 253 -0.85 -8.77 -20.24
C TYR A 253 -0.39 -9.12 -21.66
N PRO A 254 0.88 -8.82 -22.03
CA PRO A 254 1.46 -9.33 -23.26
C PRO A 254 1.35 -10.87 -23.32
N PRO A 255 1.18 -11.47 -24.50
CA PRO A 255 1.23 -12.93 -24.63
C PRO A 255 2.65 -13.44 -24.37
N ASP A 256 2.76 -14.72 -23.99
CA ASP A 256 4.03 -15.46 -23.82
C ASP A 256 5.01 -14.86 -22.76
N VAL A 257 4.48 -14.26 -21.69
CA VAL A 257 5.31 -13.75 -20.59
C VAL A 257 5.92 -14.92 -19.81
N ARG A 258 7.23 -15.18 -19.99
CA ARG A 258 7.98 -16.23 -19.28
C ARG A 258 8.92 -15.72 -18.21
N VAL A 259 9.13 -14.40 -18.16
CA VAL A 259 10.05 -13.73 -17.24
C VAL A 259 9.35 -12.53 -16.64
N LEU A 260 9.31 -12.47 -15.31
CA LEU A 260 8.86 -11.34 -14.53
C LEU A 260 10.06 -10.75 -13.80
N GLN A 261 10.24 -9.44 -13.90
CA GLN A 261 11.38 -8.73 -13.31
C GLN A 261 10.91 -7.67 -12.33
N PHE A 262 11.62 -7.57 -11.21
CA PHE A 262 11.34 -6.62 -10.15
C PHE A 262 12.64 -5.93 -9.75
N ALA A 263 12.64 -4.60 -9.68
CA ALA A 263 13.71 -3.86 -9.03
C ALA A 263 13.59 -4.02 -7.51
N VAL A 264 14.71 -4.25 -6.85
CA VAL A 264 14.81 -4.40 -5.40
C VAL A 264 15.16 -3.03 -4.81
N GLY A 265 14.23 -2.47 -4.04
CA GLY A 265 14.43 -1.21 -3.31
C GLY A 265 14.45 -1.45 -1.80
N GLY A 266 15.32 -0.76 -1.07
CA GLY A 266 15.41 -0.86 0.38
C GLY A 266 16.43 0.14 0.94
N ARG A 267 16.46 0.32 2.26
CA ARG A 267 17.51 1.15 2.90
C ARG A 267 18.89 0.53 2.78
N VAL A 268 18.95 -0.79 2.72
CA VAL A 268 20.16 -1.61 2.60
C VAL A 268 19.86 -2.78 1.65
N TYR A 269 20.86 -3.26 0.92
CA TYR A 269 20.73 -4.45 0.08
C TYR A 269 20.99 -5.73 0.90
N PRO A 270 20.22 -6.80 0.67
CA PRO A 270 20.35 -8.03 1.44
C PRO A 270 21.70 -8.73 1.16
N PRO A 271 22.41 -9.20 2.20
CA PRO A 271 23.57 -10.08 2.03
C PRO A 271 23.17 -11.41 1.35
N GLU A 272 24.11 -12.03 0.64
CA GLU A 272 23.88 -13.31 -0.08
C GLU A 272 23.26 -14.41 0.82
N ALA A 273 23.68 -14.48 2.09
CA ALA A 273 23.18 -15.44 3.08
C ALA A 273 21.64 -15.40 3.28
N HIS A 274 20.99 -14.31 2.90
CA HIS A 274 19.56 -14.09 3.03
C HIS A 274 18.78 -14.23 1.71
N TRP A 275 19.44 -14.39 0.56
CA TRP A 275 18.77 -14.36 -0.74
C TRP A 275 17.73 -15.46 -0.90
N VAL A 276 18.07 -16.70 -0.50
CA VAL A 276 17.15 -17.85 -0.54
C VAL A 276 15.90 -17.62 0.31
N LYS A 277 16.06 -16.97 1.47
CA LYS A 277 14.95 -16.68 2.37
C LYS A 277 14.02 -15.61 1.77
N LEU A 278 14.58 -14.62 1.09
CA LEU A 278 13.80 -13.58 0.42
C LEU A 278 13.01 -14.13 -0.77
N THR A 279 13.64 -14.96 -1.61
CA THR A 279 12.96 -15.60 -2.75
C THR A 279 11.90 -16.60 -2.27
N GLU A 280 12.15 -17.33 -1.19
CA GLU A 280 11.14 -18.18 -0.53
C GLU A 280 9.94 -17.37 -0.04
N ARG A 281 10.17 -16.25 0.67
CA ARG A 281 9.10 -15.39 1.17
C ARG A 281 8.29 -14.76 0.05
N PHE A 282 8.95 -14.32 -1.01
CA PHE A 282 8.24 -13.77 -2.16
C PHE A 282 7.36 -14.84 -2.81
N ARG A 283 7.88 -16.05 -3.00
CA ARG A 283 7.09 -17.17 -3.51
C ARG A 283 5.92 -17.56 -2.59
N GLU A 284 6.14 -17.57 -1.28
CA GLU A 284 5.09 -17.80 -0.28
C GLU A 284 3.96 -16.77 -0.42
N GLU A 285 4.32 -15.50 -0.61
CA GLU A 285 3.36 -14.43 -0.81
C GLU A 285 2.59 -14.57 -2.14
N VAL A 286 3.27 -14.93 -3.23
CA VAL A 286 2.60 -15.24 -4.52
C VAL A 286 1.61 -16.40 -4.36
N ILE A 287 2.00 -17.47 -3.66
CA ILE A 287 1.11 -18.61 -3.36
C ILE A 287 -0.09 -18.13 -2.54
N ARG A 288 0.12 -17.27 -1.53
CA ARG A 288 -0.96 -16.71 -0.71
C ARG A 288 -1.96 -15.93 -1.56
N GLN A 289 -1.50 -15.10 -2.49
CA GLN A 289 -2.38 -14.37 -3.42
C GLN A 289 -3.15 -15.32 -4.34
N ARG A 290 -2.50 -16.37 -4.86
CA ARG A 290 -3.16 -17.40 -5.65
C ARG A 290 -4.25 -18.13 -4.87
N CYS A 291 -4.01 -18.49 -3.61
CA CYS A 291 -5.02 -19.11 -2.75
C CYS A 291 -6.30 -18.26 -2.68
N PHE A 292 -6.18 -16.93 -2.56
CA PHE A 292 -7.35 -16.04 -2.51
C PHE A 292 -8.09 -15.95 -3.83
N GLN A 293 -7.37 -16.01 -4.95
CA GLN A 293 -7.95 -15.95 -6.29
C GLN A 293 -8.71 -17.23 -6.63
N VAL A 294 -8.17 -18.41 -6.30
CA VAL A 294 -8.80 -19.69 -6.67
C VAL A 294 -10.00 -20.04 -5.77
N SER A 295 -9.96 -19.66 -4.49
CA SER A 295 -11.04 -19.97 -3.54
C SER A 295 -12.13 -18.89 -3.44
N ASP A 296 -11.92 -17.74 -4.10
CA ASP A 296 -12.73 -16.51 -3.96
C ASP A 296 -12.91 -16.04 -2.49
N ARG A 297 -11.94 -16.35 -1.62
CA ARG A 297 -11.98 -16.04 -0.19
C ARG A 297 -10.66 -15.43 0.28
N ARG A 298 -10.75 -14.22 0.86
CA ARG A 298 -9.58 -13.40 1.27
C ARG A 298 -8.72 -13.95 2.41
N THR A 299 -9.14 -15.02 3.08
CA THR A 299 -8.44 -15.58 4.24
C THR A 299 -8.02 -17.03 4.03
N THR A 300 -8.26 -17.60 2.84
CA THR A 300 -7.99 -19.00 2.57
C THR A 300 -6.50 -19.31 2.65
N ARG A 301 -6.18 -20.38 3.37
CA ARG A 301 -4.84 -20.95 3.44
C ARG A 301 -4.70 -22.08 2.44
N TYR A 302 -3.47 -22.34 1.99
CA TYR A 302 -3.20 -23.42 1.03
C TYR A 302 -3.76 -24.79 1.47
N GLY A 303 -3.67 -25.11 2.77
CA GLY A 303 -4.17 -26.38 3.32
C GLY A 303 -5.69 -26.54 3.25
N GLU A 304 -6.43 -25.47 3.02
CA GLU A 304 -7.90 -25.45 2.93
C GLU A 304 -8.40 -25.60 1.48
N LEU A 305 -7.49 -25.58 0.50
CA LEU A 305 -7.82 -25.71 -0.92
C LEU A 305 -8.17 -27.16 -1.29
N THR A 306 -9.05 -27.34 -2.28
CA THR A 306 -9.29 -28.63 -2.95
C THR A 306 -8.09 -29.04 -3.81
N ASP A 307 -8.05 -30.28 -4.27
CA ASP A 307 -6.94 -30.75 -5.10
C ASP A 307 -6.93 -30.05 -6.47
N GLU A 308 -8.09 -29.76 -7.07
CA GLU A 308 -8.20 -28.98 -8.31
C GLU A 308 -7.73 -27.53 -8.13
N GLU A 309 -8.08 -26.89 -7.00
CA GLU A 309 -7.61 -25.55 -6.69
C GLU A 309 -6.09 -25.53 -6.48
N ARG A 310 -5.52 -26.57 -5.88
CA ARG A 310 -4.07 -26.73 -5.70
C ARG A 310 -3.33 -26.95 -7.01
N ASP A 311 -3.92 -27.67 -7.96
CA ASP A 311 -3.35 -27.86 -9.30
C ASP A 311 -3.12 -26.54 -10.03
N ALA A 312 -3.96 -25.54 -9.79
CA ALA A 312 -3.81 -24.19 -10.33
C ALA A 312 -2.59 -23.41 -9.76
N LEU A 313 -1.88 -23.97 -8.78
CA LEU A 313 -0.64 -23.45 -8.20
C LEU A 313 0.58 -24.34 -8.51
N SER A 314 0.38 -25.44 -9.23
CA SER A 314 1.37 -26.51 -9.40
C SER A 314 2.68 -26.03 -10.04
N LEU A 315 2.62 -25.14 -11.04
CA LEU A 315 3.79 -24.61 -11.71
C LEU A 315 4.55 -23.54 -10.90
N ILE A 316 3.95 -23.01 -9.83
CA ILE A 316 4.65 -22.15 -8.86
C ILE A 316 5.22 -23.01 -7.73
N ARG A 317 4.47 -24.03 -7.28
CA ARG A 317 4.81 -24.90 -6.13
C ARG A 317 5.76 -26.06 -6.49
N GLY A 318 5.75 -26.51 -7.73
CA GLY A 318 6.41 -27.74 -8.19
C GLY A 318 5.77 -29.02 -7.66
N LEU A 319 4.52 -28.93 -7.20
CA LEU A 319 3.74 -30.05 -6.67
C LEU A 319 2.32 -29.96 -7.22
N ASP A 320 1.75 -31.08 -7.67
CA ASP A 320 0.35 -31.18 -8.08
C ASP A 320 -0.60 -31.11 -6.87
N GLY A 321 -1.90 -31.19 -7.14
CA GLY A 321 -2.97 -31.13 -6.14
C GLY A 321 -2.90 -32.25 -5.11
N ALA A 322 -2.50 -33.45 -5.55
CA ALA A 322 -2.26 -34.62 -4.71
C ALA A 322 -0.93 -34.56 -3.93
N GLY A 323 -0.05 -33.59 -4.23
CA GLY A 323 1.24 -33.41 -3.59
C GLY A 323 2.39 -34.20 -4.20
N ASN A 324 2.22 -34.79 -5.39
CA ASN A 324 3.30 -35.40 -6.14
C ASN A 324 4.13 -34.33 -6.85
N ARG A 325 5.38 -34.67 -7.19
CA ARG A 325 6.28 -33.76 -7.91
C ARG A 325 5.84 -33.60 -9.36
N VAL A 326 5.81 -32.35 -9.82
CA VAL A 326 5.63 -32.05 -11.24
C VAL A 326 6.98 -32.21 -11.95
N ASP A 327 7.05 -33.17 -12.87
CA ASP A 327 8.25 -33.44 -13.65
C ASP A 327 8.44 -32.41 -14.80
N GLY A 328 9.67 -32.33 -15.34
CA GLY A 328 9.95 -31.60 -16.58
C GLY A 328 10.45 -30.14 -16.45
N GLN A 329 10.98 -29.72 -15.29
CA GLN A 329 11.51 -28.36 -15.07
C GLN A 329 10.52 -27.23 -15.41
N THR A 330 9.23 -27.47 -15.23
CA THR A 330 8.16 -26.49 -15.51
C THR A 330 7.93 -25.53 -14.35
N THR A 331 8.51 -25.83 -13.18
CA THR A 331 8.36 -25.02 -11.97
C THR A 331 9.12 -23.71 -12.07
N ALA A 332 8.48 -22.62 -11.64
CA ALA A 332 9.09 -21.30 -11.60
C ALA A 332 10.35 -21.26 -10.72
N PHE A 333 11.35 -20.52 -11.21
CA PHE A 333 12.55 -20.14 -10.50
C PHE A 333 12.41 -18.72 -9.98
N PHE A 334 13.03 -18.46 -8.83
CA PHE A 334 13.05 -17.16 -8.17
C PHE A 334 14.50 -16.88 -7.79
N ALA A 335 15.12 -15.83 -8.36
CA ALA A 335 16.49 -15.49 -8.03
C ALA A 335 16.67 -13.99 -7.83
N LEU A 336 17.51 -13.64 -6.85
CA LEU A 336 18.11 -12.32 -6.78
C LEU A 336 19.33 -12.26 -7.69
N ILE A 337 19.39 -11.22 -8.51
CA ILE A 337 20.45 -10.97 -9.48
C ILE A 337 21.24 -9.77 -8.99
N PRO A 338 22.56 -9.93 -8.72
CA PRO A 338 23.41 -8.82 -8.33
C PRO A 338 23.76 -7.90 -9.51
N ASP A 339 24.09 -6.65 -9.20
CA ASP A 339 24.79 -5.75 -10.12
C ASP A 339 26.29 -6.06 -10.21
N ALA A 340 27.07 -5.17 -10.84
CA ALA A 340 28.51 -5.33 -11.02
C ALA A 340 29.27 -5.32 -9.68
N GLU A 341 28.75 -4.61 -8.68
CA GLU A 341 29.28 -4.46 -7.34
C GLU A 341 28.86 -5.61 -6.40
N GLY A 342 28.00 -6.53 -6.86
CA GLY A 342 27.54 -7.68 -6.08
C GLY A 342 26.27 -7.41 -5.24
N LEU A 343 25.64 -6.25 -5.40
CA LEU A 343 24.43 -5.87 -4.68
C LEU A 343 23.18 -6.42 -5.38
N ALA A 344 22.30 -7.07 -4.62
CA ALA A 344 21.06 -7.66 -5.14
C ALA A 344 20.03 -6.60 -5.57
N THR A 345 20.14 -6.11 -6.79
CA THR A 345 19.32 -5.01 -7.32
C THR A 345 18.08 -5.48 -8.09
N ARG A 346 18.03 -6.75 -8.51
CA ARG A 346 16.87 -7.32 -9.20
C ARG A 346 16.43 -8.64 -8.60
N LEU A 347 15.12 -8.86 -8.54
CA LEU A 347 14.52 -10.18 -8.36
C LEU A 347 13.90 -10.57 -9.70
N ILE A 348 14.25 -11.76 -10.20
CA ILE A 348 13.72 -12.29 -11.46
C ILE A 348 13.04 -13.62 -11.19
N CYS A 349 11.82 -13.74 -11.71
CA CYS A 349 11.05 -14.97 -11.70
C CYS A 349 10.89 -15.47 -13.14
N TRP A 350 11.20 -16.73 -13.41
CA TRP A 350 11.08 -17.28 -14.76
C TRP A 350 10.68 -18.74 -14.75
N ARG A 351 10.08 -19.19 -15.87
CA ARG A 351 9.85 -20.60 -16.17
C ARG A 351 9.78 -20.83 -17.69
N ASN A 352 9.86 -22.07 -18.13
CA ASN A 352 9.89 -22.39 -19.56
C ASN A 352 8.54 -22.19 -20.28
N SER A 353 7.43 -22.29 -19.54
CA SER A 353 6.07 -22.00 -20.02
C SER A 353 5.62 -20.57 -19.67
N PRO A 354 4.75 -19.95 -20.48
CA PRO A 354 4.17 -18.65 -20.15
C PRO A 354 3.46 -18.66 -18.79
N PHE A 355 3.57 -17.58 -18.03
CA PHE A 355 2.69 -17.29 -16.89
C PHE A 355 1.27 -16.97 -17.37
N THR A 356 0.25 -17.43 -16.64
CA THR A 356 -1.14 -17.04 -16.90
C THR A 356 -1.42 -15.64 -16.35
N ASP A 357 -2.46 -14.98 -16.86
CA ASP A 357 -2.87 -13.65 -16.38
C ASP A 357 -3.12 -13.64 -14.86
N ASP A 358 -3.77 -14.69 -14.33
CA ASP A 358 -4.04 -14.82 -12.90
C ASP A 358 -2.75 -14.99 -12.07
N GLU A 359 -1.76 -15.71 -12.60
CA GLU A 359 -0.44 -15.83 -11.98
C GLU A 359 0.27 -14.48 -11.97
N ILE A 360 0.27 -13.75 -13.11
CA ILE A 360 0.86 -12.41 -13.19
C ILE A 360 0.19 -11.49 -12.16
N ASP A 361 -1.14 -11.46 -12.08
CA ASP A 361 -1.87 -10.69 -11.07
C ASP A 361 -1.43 -11.04 -9.64
N ALA A 362 -1.22 -12.32 -9.34
CA ALA A 362 -0.73 -12.76 -8.03
C ALA A 362 0.70 -12.29 -7.75
N PHE A 363 1.59 -12.31 -8.74
CA PHE A 363 2.93 -11.74 -8.64
C PHE A 363 2.89 -10.25 -8.36
N LEU A 364 2.07 -9.49 -9.10
CA LEU A 364 1.93 -8.05 -8.90
C LEU A 364 1.38 -7.74 -7.50
N ALA A 365 0.33 -8.43 -7.07
CA ALA A 365 -0.26 -8.26 -5.74
C ALA A 365 0.75 -8.59 -4.62
N ALA A 366 1.64 -9.57 -4.83
CA ALA A 366 2.69 -9.92 -3.87
C ALA A 366 3.72 -8.79 -3.67
N THR A 367 3.93 -7.91 -4.66
CA THR A 367 4.89 -6.78 -4.55
C THR A 367 4.42 -5.66 -3.62
N GLU A 368 3.12 -5.57 -3.34
CA GLU A 368 2.53 -4.54 -2.46
C GLU A 368 2.96 -4.72 -0.98
N LEU A 369 3.50 -5.89 -0.64
CA LEU A 369 3.97 -6.20 0.71
C LEU A 369 5.50 -6.14 0.82
N PRO A 370 6.04 -5.57 1.91
CA PRO A 370 7.47 -5.56 2.12
C PRO A 370 7.95 -6.98 2.45
N LEU A 371 9.12 -7.35 1.93
CA LEU A 371 9.77 -8.62 2.22
C LEU A 371 10.86 -8.38 3.26
N ALA A 372 10.60 -8.79 4.50
CA ALA A 372 11.64 -8.79 5.52
C ALA A 372 12.63 -9.94 5.27
N TRP A 373 13.94 -9.73 5.45
CA TRP A 373 14.91 -10.84 5.45
C TRP A 373 15.24 -11.37 6.85
N GLU A 374 14.86 -10.65 7.91
CA GLU A 374 14.85 -11.14 9.29
C GLU A 374 13.42 -11.37 9.80
N ARG A 375 13.29 -12.13 10.90
CA ARG A 375 11.99 -12.40 11.53
C ARG A 375 11.82 -11.46 12.71
N GLY A 376 10.73 -10.70 12.76
CA GLY A 376 10.44 -9.78 13.87
C GLY A 376 11.12 -8.41 13.79
N SER A 377 12.02 -8.18 12.83
CA SER A 377 12.58 -6.84 12.58
C SER A 377 11.77 -6.11 11.50
N MET A 378 11.43 -4.84 11.77
CA MET A 378 10.84 -3.93 10.78
C MET A 378 11.91 -3.14 10.01
N ASP A 379 13.17 -3.18 10.44
CA ASP A 379 14.24 -2.36 9.86
C ASP A 379 14.83 -2.96 8.59
N TRP A 380 14.77 -4.28 8.46
CA TRP A 380 15.44 -5.05 7.42
C TRP A 380 14.47 -5.61 6.38
N GLN A 381 13.97 -4.73 5.52
CA GLN A 381 12.95 -5.03 4.52
C GLN A 381 13.32 -4.49 3.14
N ILE A 382 12.97 -5.26 2.11
CA ILE A 382 12.96 -4.81 0.72
C ILE A 382 11.53 -4.57 0.23
N ARG A 383 11.41 -3.68 -0.74
CA ARG A 383 10.25 -3.47 -1.60
C ARG A 383 10.62 -3.95 -3.00
N LEU A 384 9.63 -4.51 -3.68
CA LEU A 384 9.76 -4.90 -5.07
C LEU A 384 8.98 -3.91 -5.91
N VAL A 385 9.63 -3.35 -6.92
CA VAL A 385 8.98 -2.49 -7.92
C VAL A 385 8.96 -3.26 -9.23
N VAL A 386 7.76 -3.47 -9.76
CA VAL A 386 7.55 -4.19 -11.03
C VAL A 386 8.24 -3.43 -12.15
N LEU A 387 9.12 -4.11 -12.89
CA LEU A 387 9.70 -3.55 -14.11
C LEU A 387 8.75 -3.76 -15.30
N PRO A 388 8.69 -2.81 -16.26
CA PRO A 388 7.88 -2.98 -17.46
C PRO A 388 8.24 -4.27 -18.22
N PHE A 389 7.24 -4.95 -18.80
CA PHE A 389 7.43 -6.18 -19.58
C PHE A 389 8.35 -5.98 -20.81
N SER A 390 8.53 -4.74 -21.27
CA SER A 390 9.44 -4.38 -22.36
C SER A 390 10.91 -4.36 -21.94
N VAL A 391 11.22 -4.37 -20.64
CA VAL A 391 12.60 -4.42 -20.15
C VAL A 391 13.17 -5.81 -20.44
N PRO A 392 14.26 -5.93 -21.23
CA PRO A 392 14.86 -7.23 -21.49
C PRO A 392 15.48 -7.83 -20.23
N PRO A 393 15.52 -9.16 -20.09
CA PRO A 393 16.27 -9.80 -19.02
C PRO A 393 17.78 -9.52 -19.16
N PRO A 394 18.56 -9.54 -18.06
CA PRO A 394 20.00 -9.30 -18.12
C PRO A 394 20.71 -10.26 -19.10
N ALA A 395 21.40 -9.69 -20.09
CA ALA A 395 22.06 -10.45 -21.15
C ALA A 395 23.12 -11.43 -20.62
N ASP A 396 23.78 -11.09 -19.51
CA ASP A 396 24.78 -11.92 -18.83
C ASP A 396 24.24 -13.25 -18.29
N TYR A 397 22.93 -13.41 -18.24
CA TYR A 397 22.29 -14.62 -17.73
C TYR A 397 21.46 -15.33 -18.82
N TRP A 398 20.90 -14.59 -19.78
CA TRP A 398 20.01 -15.15 -20.82
C TRP A 398 20.68 -15.39 -22.17
N SER A 399 21.81 -14.74 -22.46
CA SER A 399 22.48 -14.92 -23.75
C SER A 399 23.34 -16.19 -23.79
N PRO A 400 23.48 -16.85 -24.95
CA PRO A 400 24.35 -18.02 -25.07
C PRO A 400 25.82 -17.73 -24.75
N ALA A 401 26.49 -18.65 -24.05
CA ALA A 401 27.95 -18.59 -23.81
C ALA A 401 28.58 -19.98 -23.73
N GLN A 402 29.87 -20.05 -24.07
CA GLN A 402 30.71 -21.21 -23.83
C GLN A 402 31.21 -21.26 -22.38
N VAL A 403 31.39 -20.11 -21.74
CA VAL A 403 31.96 -20.03 -20.40
C VAL A 403 30.97 -19.40 -19.43
N TRP A 404 30.77 -20.09 -18.30
CA TRP A 404 29.85 -19.68 -17.25
C TRP A 404 30.53 -19.71 -15.89
N GLN A 405 30.21 -18.75 -15.02
CA GLN A 405 30.78 -18.63 -13.68
C GLN A 405 29.67 -18.54 -12.63
N SER A 406 29.85 -19.24 -11.50
CA SER A 406 28.88 -19.22 -10.41
C SER A 406 28.71 -17.81 -9.83
N VAL A 407 27.45 -17.35 -9.81
CA VAL A 407 26.99 -16.14 -9.13
C VAL A 407 26.58 -16.49 -7.71
N THR A 408 25.84 -17.58 -7.53
CA THR A 408 25.49 -18.14 -6.21
C THR A 408 26.06 -19.54 -6.03
N PRO A 409 26.31 -20.01 -4.79
CA PRO A 409 26.93 -21.31 -4.57
C PRO A 409 26.05 -22.47 -5.07
N PHE A 410 26.66 -23.41 -5.78
CA PHE A 410 26.07 -24.71 -6.09
C PHE A 410 26.04 -25.59 -4.85
N VAL A 411 24.87 -26.07 -4.46
CA VAL A 411 24.71 -27.01 -3.35
C VAL A 411 24.30 -28.37 -3.90
N LEU A 412 24.96 -29.43 -3.44
CA LEU A 412 24.65 -30.80 -3.83
C LEU A 412 23.17 -31.16 -3.53
N PRO A 413 22.43 -31.80 -4.45
CA PRO A 413 21.07 -32.28 -4.19
C PRO A 413 20.97 -33.14 -2.92
N ALA A 414 19.79 -33.16 -2.30
CA ALA A 414 19.52 -34.01 -1.15
C ALA A 414 19.64 -35.49 -1.57
N GLY A 415 20.36 -36.31 -0.80
CA GLY A 415 20.60 -37.73 -1.09
C GLY A 415 21.93 -38.06 -1.79
N ARG A 416 22.59 -37.09 -2.44
CA ARG A 416 23.95 -37.27 -3.00
C ARG A 416 25.01 -36.82 -2.00
N GLN A 417 25.40 -37.74 -1.12
CA GLN A 417 26.41 -37.50 -0.10
C GLN A 417 27.81 -37.84 -0.62
N ARG A 418 28.73 -36.87 -0.57
CA ARG A 418 30.15 -37.03 -0.92
C ARG A 418 30.83 -38.15 -0.12
N PHE A 419 30.37 -38.39 1.11
CA PHE A 419 30.90 -39.39 2.01
C PHE A 419 29.88 -40.50 2.28
N ARG A 420 30.36 -41.73 2.43
CA ARG A 420 29.59 -42.83 3.02
C ARG A 420 29.44 -42.61 4.53
N ARG A 421 28.53 -43.35 5.19
CA ARG A 421 28.38 -43.31 6.66
C ARG A 421 29.69 -43.59 7.42
N ASN A 422 30.61 -44.32 6.79
CA ASN A 422 31.94 -44.65 7.34
C ASN A 422 33.04 -43.61 7.00
N GLY A 423 32.67 -42.40 6.55
CA GLY A 423 33.63 -41.33 6.25
C GLY A 423 34.44 -41.51 4.96
N ARG A 424 34.34 -42.65 4.26
CA ARG A 424 35.02 -42.85 2.96
C ARG A 424 34.33 -42.05 1.86
N ARG A 425 35.13 -41.45 0.97
CA ARG A 425 34.63 -40.75 -0.22
C ARG A 425 33.92 -41.74 -1.14
N ARG A 426 32.76 -41.34 -1.68
CA ARG A 426 32.08 -42.11 -2.73
C ARG A 426 32.76 -41.79 -4.09
N PRO A 427 33.31 -42.79 -4.80
CA PRO A 427 33.87 -42.57 -6.13
C PRO A 427 32.81 -41.97 -7.07
N GLY A 428 33.14 -40.92 -7.82
CA GLY A 428 32.23 -40.29 -8.79
C GLY A 428 31.11 -39.41 -8.21
N GLU A 429 31.13 -39.13 -6.90
CA GLU A 429 30.19 -38.23 -6.19
C GLU A 429 30.91 -36.96 -5.67
N THR A 430 31.93 -36.50 -6.39
CA THR A 430 32.51 -35.18 -6.11
C THR A 430 31.53 -34.08 -6.54
N PRO A 431 31.59 -32.88 -5.93
CA PRO A 431 30.78 -31.74 -6.35
C PRO A 431 30.80 -31.48 -7.86
N GLU A 432 31.99 -31.55 -8.48
CA GLU A 432 32.22 -31.36 -9.92
C GLU A 432 31.54 -32.45 -10.74
N ALA A 433 31.71 -33.72 -10.36
CA ALA A 433 31.10 -34.85 -11.04
C ALA A 433 29.57 -34.82 -10.93
N CYS A 434 29.04 -34.42 -9.78
CA CYS A 434 27.61 -34.24 -9.57
C CYS A 434 27.03 -33.10 -10.41
N LEU A 435 27.71 -31.96 -10.47
CA LEU A 435 27.31 -30.83 -11.30
C LEU A 435 27.28 -31.23 -12.78
N ARG A 436 28.33 -31.91 -13.26
CA ARG A 436 28.39 -32.44 -14.64
C ARG A 436 27.23 -33.37 -14.97
N LYS A 437 26.96 -34.35 -14.10
CA LYS A 437 25.82 -35.28 -14.24
C LYS A 437 24.47 -34.57 -14.27
N LEU A 438 24.30 -33.49 -13.48
CA LEU A 438 23.05 -32.72 -13.47
C LEU A 438 22.85 -31.92 -14.75
N LEU A 439 23.91 -31.27 -15.25
CA LEU A 439 23.85 -30.50 -16.50
C LEU A 439 23.51 -31.40 -17.70
N VAL A 440 24.17 -32.57 -17.80
CA VAL A 440 23.85 -33.58 -18.83
C VAL A 440 22.41 -34.10 -18.69
N ARG A 441 21.95 -34.35 -17.45
CA ARG A 441 20.55 -34.75 -17.20
C ARG A 441 19.54 -33.68 -17.62
N PHE A 442 19.93 -32.42 -17.62
CA PHE A 442 19.12 -31.30 -18.09
C PHE A 442 19.26 -31.03 -19.59
N GLY A 443 19.87 -31.95 -20.35
CA GLY A 443 19.99 -31.88 -21.81
C GLY A 443 21.09 -30.95 -22.29
N LEU A 444 21.98 -30.48 -21.41
CA LEU A 444 23.11 -29.64 -21.79
C LEU A 444 24.33 -30.50 -22.18
N PRO A 445 25.20 -30.02 -23.09
CA PRO A 445 26.47 -30.67 -23.38
C PRO A 445 27.32 -30.83 -22.12
N GLU A 446 28.19 -31.84 -22.09
CA GLU A 446 29.08 -32.08 -20.96
C GLU A 446 30.14 -30.96 -20.84
N PRO A 447 30.22 -30.23 -19.71
CA PRO A 447 31.23 -29.20 -19.55
C PRO A 447 32.51 -29.70 -18.86
N LEU A 448 33.60 -28.99 -19.13
CA LEU A 448 34.73 -28.90 -18.21
C LEU A 448 34.29 -28.09 -16.97
N VAL A 449 34.57 -28.62 -15.77
CA VAL A 449 34.15 -28.03 -14.50
C VAL A 449 35.38 -27.76 -13.66
N GLU A 450 35.65 -26.50 -13.39
CA GLU A 450 36.78 -26.02 -12.61
C GLU A 450 36.28 -25.39 -11.30
N GLY A 451 36.86 -25.78 -10.17
CA GLY A 451 36.57 -25.14 -8.89
C GLY A 451 37.17 -23.74 -8.81
N VAL A 452 36.41 -22.78 -8.29
CA VAL A 452 36.94 -21.44 -7.97
C VAL A 452 37.70 -21.53 -6.64
N GLU A 453 38.87 -20.88 -6.53
CA GLU A 453 39.66 -20.84 -5.30
C GLU A 453 38.83 -20.34 -4.09
N GLY A 454 39.05 -20.93 -2.91
CA GLY A 454 38.33 -20.58 -1.66
C GLY A 454 37.53 -21.71 -0.99
N GLY A 455 37.47 -22.90 -1.60
CA GLY A 455 36.82 -24.06 -0.99
C GLY A 455 35.29 -23.96 -0.91
N SER A 456 34.68 -24.67 0.03
CA SER A 456 33.21 -24.66 0.21
C SER A 456 32.77 -23.66 1.27
N THR A 457 31.69 -22.94 1.02
CA THR A 457 31.06 -22.00 1.98
C THR A 457 29.80 -22.59 2.59
N TRP A 458 29.54 -22.33 3.87
CA TRP A 458 28.26 -22.70 4.48
C TRP A 458 27.14 -21.84 3.88
N THR A 459 26.22 -22.49 3.16
CA THR A 459 25.17 -21.83 2.39
C THR A 459 23.81 -22.17 2.96
N THR A 460 23.01 -21.16 3.27
CA THR A 460 21.59 -21.31 3.66
C THR A 460 20.81 -21.96 2.52
N ILE A 461 20.03 -22.99 2.83
CA ILE A 461 19.18 -23.67 1.85
C ILE A 461 17.70 -23.54 2.19
N HIS A 462 16.85 -23.66 1.17
CA HIS A 462 15.41 -23.76 1.35
C HIS A 462 15.04 -25.05 2.11
N GLU A 463 14.07 -24.93 3.01
CA GLU A 463 13.48 -26.05 3.74
C GLU A 463 11.96 -26.03 3.61
N THR A 464 11.37 -27.22 3.50
CA THR A 464 9.92 -27.35 3.53
C THR A 464 9.37 -27.07 4.94
N PRO A 465 8.12 -26.59 5.07
CA PRO A 465 7.51 -26.36 6.39
C PRO A 465 7.56 -27.57 7.35
N PRO A 466 7.31 -28.82 6.91
CA PRO A 466 7.43 -29.99 7.79
C PRO A 466 8.86 -30.22 8.30
N GLU A 467 9.88 -30.03 7.46
CA GLU A 467 11.28 -30.15 7.87
C GLU A 467 11.66 -29.08 8.88
N ARG A 468 11.19 -27.84 8.65
CA ARG A 468 11.39 -26.71 9.58
C ARG A 468 10.73 -26.96 10.93
N GLN A 469 9.53 -27.56 10.95
CA GLN A 469 8.82 -27.88 12.19
C GLN A 469 9.55 -28.97 12.99
N ARG A 470 10.01 -30.04 12.33
CA ARG A 470 10.84 -31.09 12.96
C ARG A 470 12.14 -30.54 13.54
N ARG A 471 12.73 -29.53 12.87
CA ARG A 471 13.94 -28.87 13.35
C ARG A 471 13.67 -27.81 14.41
N SER A 472 12.44 -27.35 14.63
CA SER A 472 12.21 -26.22 15.57
C SER A 472 12.65 -26.50 17.01
N GLU A 473 12.90 -27.77 17.35
CA GLU A 473 13.54 -28.23 18.58
C GLU A 473 15.07 -27.97 18.60
N GLU A 474 15.72 -27.87 17.45
CA GLU A 474 17.14 -27.57 17.22
C GLU A 474 17.29 -26.13 16.63
N ARG A 475 17.63 -25.16 17.47
CA ARG A 475 17.72 -23.73 17.10
C ARG A 475 18.74 -23.47 15.96
N GLY A 476 18.29 -23.31 14.70
CA GLY A 476 19.16 -22.83 13.60
C GLY A 476 18.58 -22.90 12.19
N THR A 477 19.12 -22.09 11.27
CA THR A 477 18.82 -22.15 9.81
C THR A 477 19.57 -23.32 9.17
N ARG A 478 18.93 -24.10 8.29
CA ARG A 478 19.63 -25.20 7.59
C ARG A 478 20.67 -24.65 6.63
N MET A 479 21.91 -25.08 6.84
CA MET A 479 23.02 -24.78 5.96
C MET A 479 23.63 -26.06 5.39
N ARG A 480 24.18 -25.98 4.18
CA ARG A 480 24.96 -27.04 3.55
C ARG A 480 26.20 -26.46 2.87
N PRO A 481 27.26 -27.27 2.65
CA PRO A 481 28.40 -26.83 1.86
C PRO A 481 27.96 -26.44 0.44
N GLY A 482 28.21 -25.20 0.08
CA GLY A 482 28.06 -24.64 -1.26
C GLY A 482 29.43 -24.51 -1.93
N TYR A 483 29.45 -24.68 -3.25
CA TYR A 483 30.65 -24.71 -4.07
C TYR A 483 30.49 -23.74 -5.24
N ARG A 484 31.57 -23.08 -5.65
CA ARG A 484 31.57 -22.19 -6.81
C ARG A 484 32.43 -22.78 -7.92
N PHE A 485 31.93 -22.73 -9.13
CA PHE A 485 32.56 -23.32 -10.30
C PHE A 485 32.63 -22.36 -11.47
N ARG A 486 33.62 -22.59 -12.33
CA ARG A 486 33.66 -22.13 -13.71
C ARG A 486 33.33 -23.34 -14.60
N LEU A 487 32.44 -23.14 -15.56
CA LEU A 487 32.02 -24.14 -16.54
C LEU A 487 32.52 -23.70 -17.91
N GLN A 488 33.07 -24.63 -18.68
CA GLN A 488 33.42 -24.42 -20.08
C GLN A 488 32.80 -25.52 -20.93
N PHE A 489 31.94 -25.12 -21.85
CA PHE A 489 31.28 -25.97 -22.83
C PHE A 489 32.02 -25.89 -24.17
N GLY A 490 32.01 -26.99 -24.95
CA GLY A 490 32.58 -26.98 -26.29
C GLY A 490 31.84 -26.08 -27.29
N GLN A 491 30.58 -25.75 -27.01
CA GLN A 491 29.73 -24.89 -27.83
C GLN A 491 28.92 -23.92 -26.95
N PRO A 492 28.48 -22.76 -27.48
CA PRO A 492 27.64 -21.84 -26.72
C PRO A 492 26.34 -22.51 -26.27
N VAL A 493 26.05 -22.46 -24.97
CA VAL A 493 24.79 -22.95 -24.40
C VAL A 493 23.92 -21.77 -23.96
N PRO A 494 22.59 -21.81 -24.16
CA PRO A 494 21.69 -20.76 -23.68
C PRO A 494 21.55 -20.82 -22.16
N GLY A 495 21.37 -19.66 -21.52
CA GLY A 495 20.96 -19.56 -20.13
C GLY A 495 19.46 -19.32 -19.98
N PRO A 496 18.98 -19.09 -18.75
CA PRO A 496 19.73 -19.04 -17.49
C PRO A 496 20.13 -20.43 -16.98
N LEU A 497 21.35 -20.55 -16.45
CA LEU A 497 21.83 -21.78 -15.82
C LEU A 497 21.66 -21.69 -14.30
N CYS A 498 20.74 -22.50 -13.76
CA CYS A 498 20.46 -22.58 -12.33
C CYS A 498 20.27 -24.05 -11.91
N VAL A 499 21.21 -24.62 -11.14
CA VAL A 499 21.26 -26.06 -10.89
C VAL A 499 21.66 -26.42 -9.46
N GLY A 500 21.21 -27.59 -8.99
CA GLY A 500 21.53 -28.09 -7.64
C GLY A 500 20.37 -27.94 -6.65
N HIS A 501 20.68 -28.05 -5.36
CA HIS A 501 19.68 -27.90 -4.30
C HIS A 501 19.23 -26.43 -4.19
N SER A 502 17.93 -26.20 -4.00
CA SER A 502 17.34 -24.86 -3.88
C SER A 502 17.59 -23.94 -5.09
N CYS A 503 17.84 -24.50 -6.27
CA CYS A 503 18.00 -23.72 -7.51
C CYS A 503 16.75 -22.90 -7.86
N HIS A 504 15.54 -23.42 -7.59
CA HIS A 504 14.30 -22.66 -7.72
C HIS A 504 14.20 -21.43 -6.80
N PHE A 505 15.12 -21.26 -5.86
CA PHE A 505 15.23 -20.11 -4.94
C PHE A 505 16.52 -19.32 -5.15
N GLY A 506 17.23 -19.57 -6.25
CA GLY A 506 18.37 -18.76 -6.70
C GLY A 506 19.76 -19.30 -6.35
N LEU A 507 19.88 -20.51 -5.78
CA LEU A 507 21.19 -21.16 -5.60
C LEU A 507 21.70 -21.85 -6.87
N GLY A 508 23.02 -21.97 -7.00
CA GLY A 508 23.67 -22.57 -8.16
C GLY A 508 23.36 -21.84 -9.47
N LEU A 509 23.18 -20.52 -9.39
CA LEU A 509 23.00 -19.62 -10.52
C LEU A 509 24.37 -19.30 -11.14
N PHE A 510 24.45 -19.28 -12.46
CA PHE A 510 25.64 -18.89 -13.21
C PHE A 510 25.37 -17.71 -14.13
N ARG A 511 26.39 -16.87 -14.33
CA ARG A 511 26.43 -15.83 -15.36
C ARG A 511 27.49 -16.16 -16.41
N ARG A 512 27.37 -15.58 -17.59
CA ARG A 512 28.41 -15.63 -18.63
C ARG A 512 29.70 -15.05 -18.07
N ALA A 513 30.81 -15.74 -18.29
CA ALA A 513 32.13 -15.17 -18.07
C ALA A 513 32.63 -14.60 -19.40
N THR A 514 33.16 -13.39 -19.36
CA THR A 514 33.93 -12.81 -20.45
C THR A 514 35.24 -13.55 -20.65
#